data_AF-A0A972DSP1-F1
#
_entry.id   AF-A0A972DSP1-F1
#
_cell.length_a   1.000
_cell.length_b   1.000
_cell.length_c   1.000
_cell.angle_alpha   90.00
_cell.angle_beta   90.00
_cell.angle_gamma   90.00
#
_symmetry.space_group_name_H-M   'P 1'
#
loop_
_entity.id
_entity.type
_entity.pdbx_description
1 polymer ?
#
loop_
_entity_poly.entity_id
_entity_poly.type
_entity_poly.pdbx_seq_one_letter_code
_entity_poly.pdbx_strand_id
1 'polypeptide(L)'
;MRDQVERFRSGELRDLSAIAPRAIMIALAASAAALALAIVAAAFDEQGPRRFFFSYLVNYAFYLSISLGALIFVALQHASRAGWSVTVRRLNEILAANIPLLAVLFLPLAISLFLPRWCPFPWADAERVAGSELIAHKRVYLNVPFFLIRAGVYLGLWAWMARFFLSRSVRQDASGDPELTLQMERFSGPAIVLFGFSVTFASFDWLMSLEPEWFSSIYGVYYFSGAAVGSLAAVILLAIALQRGGRLTESITVEHYHDLGKLLLAFLVFWGYIAFSQYMLIWYANIPEETTWYLARQTPAWLWASLALL
;
A
#
# COMPACT_ATOMS: atom_id res chain seq x y z
N MET A 1 26.38 -1.00 -30.26
CA MET A 1 25.70 0.32 -30.21
C MET A 1 24.65 0.46 -31.32
N ARG A 2 24.96 0.27 -32.62
CA ARG A 2 23.93 0.22 -33.70
C ARG A 2 22.85 -0.84 -33.47
N ASP A 3 23.24 -2.05 -33.05
CA ASP A 3 22.34 -3.16 -32.74
C ASP A 3 21.31 -2.86 -31.63
N GLN A 4 21.72 -2.13 -30.58
CA GLN A 4 20.80 -1.77 -29.49
C GLN A 4 19.83 -0.67 -29.91
N VAL A 5 20.28 0.30 -30.70
CA VAL A 5 19.42 1.38 -31.22
C VAL A 5 18.40 0.82 -32.21
N GLU A 6 18.76 -0.16 -33.04
CA GLU A 6 17.83 -0.88 -33.91
C GLU A 6 16.83 -1.72 -33.12
N ARG A 7 17.27 -2.42 -32.05
CA ARG A 7 16.37 -3.16 -31.14
C ARG A 7 15.48 -2.28 -30.26
N PHE A 8 15.89 -1.04 -30.00
CA PHE A 8 15.07 -0.03 -29.35
C PHE A 8 14.01 0.53 -30.32
N ARG A 9 14.39 0.80 -31.58
CA ARG A 9 13.47 1.25 -32.64
C ARG A 9 12.48 0.17 -33.07
N SER A 10 12.85 -1.10 -33.01
CA SER A 10 11.96 -2.23 -33.29
C SER A 10 10.96 -2.52 -32.17
N GLY A 11 11.08 -1.87 -31.01
CA GLY A 11 10.23 -2.12 -29.84
C GLY A 11 10.56 -3.40 -29.05
N GLU A 12 11.53 -4.19 -29.50
CA GLU A 12 11.90 -5.49 -28.91
C GLU A 12 12.37 -5.34 -27.44
N LEU A 13 13.04 -4.23 -27.10
CA LEU A 13 13.48 -3.92 -25.74
C LEU A 13 12.38 -3.32 -24.84
N ARG A 14 11.21 -3.00 -25.41
CA ARG A 14 10.01 -2.56 -24.68
C ARG A 14 9.00 -3.68 -24.51
N ASP A 15 9.12 -4.75 -25.30
CA ASP A 15 8.19 -5.86 -25.27
C ASP A 15 8.49 -6.82 -24.09
N LEU A 16 7.49 -6.95 -23.22
CA LEU A 16 7.46 -7.87 -22.10
C LEU A 16 6.54 -9.08 -22.37
N SER A 17 5.87 -9.14 -23.52
CA SER A 17 4.86 -10.15 -23.85
C SER A 17 5.37 -11.60 -23.74
N ALA A 18 6.66 -11.84 -24.01
CA ALA A 18 7.25 -13.18 -23.93
C ALA A 18 7.64 -13.61 -22.50
N ILE A 19 7.97 -12.65 -21.61
CA ILE A 19 8.50 -12.93 -20.27
C ILE A 19 7.42 -12.73 -19.20
N ALA A 20 6.62 -11.68 -19.32
CA ALA A 20 5.63 -11.31 -18.32
C ALA A 20 4.63 -12.43 -18.03
N PRO A 21 4.01 -13.13 -19.01
CA PRO A 21 3.07 -14.21 -18.70
C PRO A 21 3.72 -15.33 -17.91
N ARG A 22 4.96 -15.72 -18.25
CA ARG A 22 5.70 -16.76 -17.53
C ARG A 22 6.06 -16.33 -16.12
N ALA A 23 6.58 -15.12 -15.95
CA ALA A 23 6.92 -14.57 -14.65
C ALA A 23 5.68 -14.43 -13.75
N ILE A 24 4.56 -13.96 -14.30
CA ILE A 24 3.27 -13.87 -13.62
C ILE A 24 2.79 -15.26 -13.22
N MET A 25 2.82 -16.24 -14.12
CA MET A 25 2.40 -17.61 -13.81
C MET A 25 3.25 -18.26 -12.72
N ILE A 26 4.58 -18.07 -12.76
CA ILE A 26 5.50 -18.57 -11.72
C ILE A 26 5.20 -17.89 -10.39
N ALA A 27 5.04 -16.56 -10.38
CA ALA A 27 4.70 -15.81 -9.18
C ALA A 27 3.35 -16.25 -8.59
N LEU A 28 2.32 -16.39 -9.43
CA LEU A 28 1.00 -16.88 -9.01
C LEU A 28 1.07 -18.29 -8.44
N ALA A 29 1.79 -19.20 -9.10
CA ALA A 29 1.96 -20.58 -8.61
C ALA A 29 2.70 -20.60 -7.27
N ALA A 30 3.78 -19.83 -7.13
CA ALA A 30 4.54 -19.73 -5.89
C ALA A 30 3.70 -19.11 -4.76
N SER A 31 2.96 -18.03 -5.03
CA SER A 31 2.06 -17.40 -4.06
C SER A 31 0.90 -18.31 -3.66
N ALA A 32 0.31 -19.05 -4.60
CA ALA A 32 -0.75 -20.02 -4.31
C ALA A 32 -0.23 -21.18 -3.47
N ALA A 33 0.97 -21.70 -3.76
CA ALA A 33 1.61 -22.74 -2.96
C ALA A 33 1.93 -22.25 -1.54
N ALA A 34 2.47 -21.03 -1.40
CA ALA A 34 2.74 -20.42 -0.10
C ALA A 34 1.45 -20.19 0.70
N LEU A 35 0.38 -19.74 0.05
CA LEU A 35 -0.93 -19.56 0.69
C LEU A 35 -1.53 -20.89 1.14
N ALA A 36 -1.47 -21.92 0.29
CA ALA A 36 -1.94 -23.27 0.64
C ALA A 36 -1.16 -23.83 1.84
N LEU A 37 0.17 -23.68 1.84
CA LEU A 37 1.01 -24.08 2.96
C LEU A 37 0.66 -23.33 4.24
N ALA A 38 0.40 -22.02 4.16
CA ALA A 38 0.01 -21.21 5.31
C ALA A 38 -1.35 -21.64 5.88
N ILE A 39 -2.33 -21.98 5.04
CA ILE A 39 -3.64 -22.49 5.45
C ILE A 39 -3.50 -23.86 6.13
N VAL A 40 -2.71 -24.76 5.53
CA VAL A 40 -2.42 -26.09 6.11
C VAL A 40 -1.72 -25.95 7.45
N ALA A 41 -0.70 -25.08 7.56
CA ALA A 41 -0.01 -24.77 8.81
C ALA A 41 -0.96 -24.22 9.88
N ALA A 42 -1.88 -23.35 9.49
CA ALA A 42 -2.89 -22.78 10.39
C ALA A 42 -3.89 -23.81 10.92
N ALA A 43 -4.10 -24.93 10.23
CA ALA A 43 -5.02 -25.98 10.68
C ALA A 43 -4.44 -26.88 11.80
N PHE A 44 -3.12 -26.85 12.03
CA PHE A 44 -2.46 -27.69 13.04
C PHE A 44 -2.49 -27.13 14.47
N ASP A 45 -2.91 -25.88 14.67
CA ASP A 45 -2.98 -25.21 15.97
C ASP A 45 -4.38 -24.60 16.15
N GLU A 46 -4.99 -24.72 17.33
CA GLU A 46 -6.29 -24.11 17.63
C GLU A 46 -6.27 -22.58 17.47
N GLN A 47 -5.12 -21.94 17.70
CA GLN A 47 -4.90 -20.50 17.47
C GLN A 47 -4.36 -20.21 16.06
N GLY A 48 -4.04 -21.25 15.28
CA GLY A 48 -3.47 -21.14 13.95
C GLY A 48 -4.29 -20.27 12.99
N PRO A 49 -5.63 -20.40 12.90
CA PRO A 49 -6.44 -19.54 12.03
C PRO A 49 -6.39 -18.06 12.43
N ARG A 50 -6.35 -17.77 13.73
CA ARG A 50 -6.22 -16.38 14.22
C ARG A 50 -4.85 -15.79 13.83
N ARG A 51 -3.76 -16.56 14.01
CA ARG A 51 -2.42 -16.15 13.57
C ARG A 51 -2.35 -15.94 12.07
N PHE A 52 -2.99 -16.81 11.29
CA PHE A 52 -3.11 -16.67 9.86
C PHE A 52 -3.74 -15.32 9.47
N PHE A 53 -4.87 -14.93 10.05
CA PHE A 53 -5.51 -13.65 9.71
C PHE A 53 -4.67 -12.43 10.11
N PHE A 54 -3.95 -12.47 11.24
CA PHE A 54 -3.01 -11.40 11.59
C PHE A 54 -1.85 -11.31 10.59
N SER A 55 -1.21 -12.44 10.27
CA SER A 55 -0.15 -12.48 9.25
C SER A 55 -0.66 -12.05 7.88
N TYR A 56 -1.88 -12.45 7.51
CA TYR A 56 -2.53 -12.05 6.26
C TYR A 56 -2.75 -10.54 6.22
N LEU A 57 -3.27 -9.94 7.31
CA LEU A 57 -3.51 -8.50 7.41
C LEU A 57 -2.22 -7.70 7.26
N VAL A 58 -1.13 -8.13 7.90
CA VAL A 58 0.19 -7.46 7.78
C VAL A 58 0.67 -7.49 6.33
N ASN A 59 0.63 -8.66 5.68
CA ASN A 59 1.04 -8.80 4.28
C ASN A 59 0.13 -7.99 3.34
N TYR A 60 -1.18 -8.05 3.57
CA TYR A 60 -2.17 -7.30 2.83
C TYR A 60 -1.89 -5.80 2.90
N ALA A 61 -1.72 -5.26 4.10
CA ALA A 61 -1.44 -3.85 4.32
C ALA A 61 -0.09 -3.41 3.71
N PHE A 62 0.91 -4.29 3.69
CA PHE A 62 2.20 -4.04 3.06
C PHE A 62 2.11 -3.96 1.53
N TYR A 63 1.51 -4.96 0.88
CA TYR A 63 1.38 -4.93 -0.59
C TYR A 63 0.42 -3.83 -1.05
N LEU A 64 -0.63 -3.56 -0.27
CA LEU A 64 -1.51 -2.43 -0.53
C LEU A 64 -0.78 -1.09 -0.40
N SER A 65 0.09 -0.91 0.59
CA SER A 65 0.82 0.35 0.76
C SER A 65 1.72 0.65 -0.44
N ILE A 66 2.36 -0.36 -1.04
CA ILE A 66 3.14 -0.21 -2.27
C ILE A 66 2.27 0.31 -3.42
N SER A 67 1.10 -0.31 -3.65
CA SER A 67 0.19 0.11 -4.72
C SER A 67 -0.44 1.49 -4.48
N LEU A 68 -0.78 1.82 -3.23
CA LEU A 68 -1.30 3.14 -2.86
C LEU A 68 -0.24 4.24 -2.99
N GLY A 69 0.99 3.96 -2.55
CA GLY A 69 2.13 4.85 -2.71
C GLY A 69 2.45 5.12 -4.20
N ALA A 70 2.36 4.09 -5.04
CA ALA A 70 2.51 4.26 -6.48
C ALA A 70 1.36 5.08 -7.11
N LEU A 71 0.12 4.88 -6.64
CA LEU A 71 -1.04 5.64 -7.09
C LEU A 71 -0.91 7.14 -6.79
N ILE A 72 -0.54 7.49 -5.55
CA ILE A 72 -0.36 8.89 -5.17
C ILE A 72 0.87 9.50 -5.85
N PHE A 73 1.93 8.72 -6.08
CA PHE A 73 3.06 9.17 -6.90
C PHE A 73 2.58 9.60 -8.28
N VAL A 74 1.81 8.77 -8.99
CA VAL A 74 1.27 9.11 -10.33
C VAL A 74 0.43 10.39 -10.28
N ALA A 75 -0.48 10.50 -9.32
CA ALA A 75 -1.32 11.70 -9.17
C ALA A 75 -0.47 12.96 -8.93
N LEU A 76 0.54 12.89 -8.05
CA LEU A 76 1.46 13.99 -7.74
C LEU A 76 2.30 14.42 -8.95
N GLN A 77 2.80 13.47 -9.74
CA GLN A 77 3.58 13.79 -10.95
C GLN A 77 2.73 14.55 -11.98
N HIS A 78 1.45 14.18 -12.14
CA HIS A 78 0.53 14.92 -13.00
C HIS A 78 0.14 16.27 -12.40
N ALA A 79 -0.14 16.35 -11.09
CA ALA A 79 -0.48 17.61 -10.44
C ALA A 79 0.65 18.66 -10.55
N SER A 80 1.91 18.20 -10.43
CA SER A 80 3.09 19.06 -10.52
C SER A 80 3.59 19.29 -11.95
N ARG A 81 2.97 18.65 -12.96
CA ARG A 81 3.43 18.67 -14.36
C ARG A 81 4.91 18.30 -14.51
N ALA A 82 5.36 17.33 -13.71
CA ALA A 82 6.76 16.94 -13.67
C ALA A 82 7.19 16.25 -14.97
N GLY A 83 8.15 16.84 -15.67
CA GLY A 83 8.73 16.29 -16.89
C GLY A 83 9.74 15.16 -16.65
N TRP A 84 10.46 15.19 -15.53
CA TRP A 84 11.51 14.20 -15.22
C TRP A 84 10.93 12.79 -14.96
N SER A 85 9.72 12.70 -14.42
CA SER A 85 9.13 11.43 -13.98
C SER A 85 8.42 10.65 -15.09
N VAL A 86 8.36 11.19 -16.31
CA VAL A 86 7.63 10.60 -17.45
C VAL A 86 8.07 9.16 -17.73
N THR A 87 9.37 8.88 -17.65
CA THR A 87 9.96 7.56 -17.95
C THR A 87 9.68 6.52 -16.86
N VAL A 88 9.49 6.95 -15.61
CA VAL A 88 9.24 6.08 -14.45
C VAL A 88 7.76 6.01 -14.06
N ARG A 89 6.92 6.89 -14.64
CA ARG A 89 5.48 6.96 -14.35
C ARG A 89 4.75 5.68 -14.73
N ARG A 90 5.05 5.08 -15.89
CA ARG A 90 4.43 3.81 -16.34
C ARG A 90 4.66 2.67 -15.34
N LEU A 91 5.83 2.59 -14.70
CA LEU A 91 6.11 1.59 -13.68
C LEU A 91 5.19 1.77 -12.46
N ASN A 92 5.00 3.02 -12.01
CA ASN A 92 4.10 3.32 -10.90
C ASN A 92 2.62 3.08 -11.26
N GLU A 93 2.20 3.41 -12.48
CA GLU A 93 0.84 3.10 -12.95
C GLU A 93 0.57 1.59 -12.94
N ILE A 94 1.55 0.76 -13.32
CA ILE A 94 1.46 -0.70 -13.27
C ILE A 94 1.41 -1.20 -11.81
N LEU A 95 2.22 -0.65 -10.92
CA LEU A 95 2.16 -0.98 -9.49
C LEU A 95 0.80 -0.63 -8.87
N ALA A 96 0.25 0.53 -9.21
CA ALA A 96 -1.09 0.96 -8.80
C ALA A 96 -2.20 0.12 -9.43
N ALA A 97 -2.00 -0.42 -10.63
CA ALA A 97 -2.98 -1.26 -11.32
C ALA A 97 -3.26 -2.60 -10.64
N ASN A 98 -2.49 -2.96 -9.60
CA ASN A 98 -2.78 -4.13 -8.75
C ASN A 98 -3.90 -3.87 -7.73
N ILE A 99 -4.37 -2.63 -7.54
CA ILE A 99 -5.43 -2.31 -6.56
C ILE A 99 -6.72 -3.12 -6.77
N PRO A 100 -7.24 -3.33 -8.01
CA PRO A 100 -8.39 -4.21 -8.21
C PRO A 100 -8.16 -5.65 -7.76
N LEU A 101 -6.94 -6.19 -7.93
CA LEU A 101 -6.57 -7.51 -7.39
C LEU A 101 -6.56 -7.47 -5.86
N LEU A 102 -5.96 -6.43 -5.26
CA LEU A 102 -5.95 -6.23 -3.81
C LEU A 102 -7.37 -6.04 -3.23
N ALA A 103 -8.32 -5.52 -4.01
CA ALA A 103 -9.72 -5.46 -3.59
C ALA A 103 -10.34 -6.86 -3.47
N VAL A 104 -10.01 -7.78 -4.39
CA VAL A 104 -10.42 -9.19 -4.30
C VAL A 104 -9.70 -9.88 -3.13
N LEU A 105 -8.42 -9.61 -2.94
CA LEU A 105 -7.64 -10.14 -1.80
C LEU A 105 -8.06 -9.54 -0.45
N PHE A 106 -8.97 -8.57 -0.41
CA PHE A 106 -9.59 -8.15 0.85
C PHE A 106 -10.67 -9.14 1.33
N LEU A 107 -11.20 -10.00 0.46
CA LEU A 107 -12.31 -10.90 0.79
C LEU A 107 -12.02 -11.82 1.98
N PRO A 108 -10.83 -12.44 2.15
CA PRO A 108 -10.55 -13.23 3.35
C PRO A 108 -10.67 -12.42 4.64
N LEU A 109 -10.26 -11.14 4.64
CA LEU A 109 -10.42 -10.25 5.79
C LEU A 109 -11.91 -9.90 6.02
N ALA A 110 -12.66 -9.64 4.95
CA ALA A 110 -14.11 -9.41 5.05
C ALA A 110 -14.85 -10.64 5.60
N ILE A 111 -14.48 -11.85 5.17
CA ILE A 111 -15.03 -13.11 5.68
C ILE A 111 -14.68 -13.29 7.17
N SER A 112 -13.46 -12.91 7.57
CA SER A 112 -13.01 -13.04 8.96
C SER A 112 -13.90 -12.29 9.97
N LEU A 113 -14.58 -11.21 9.55
CA LEU A 113 -15.52 -10.46 10.40
C LEU A 113 -16.74 -11.27 10.83
N PHE A 114 -17.10 -12.30 10.05
CA PHE A 114 -18.19 -13.22 10.37
C PHE A 114 -17.72 -14.46 11.14
N LEU A 115 -16.43 -14.51 11.49
CA LEU A 115 -15.78 -15.59 12.23
C LEU A 115 -15.14 -15.02 13.52
N PRO A 116 -15.94 -14.62 14.54
CA PRO A 116 -15.45 -13.85 15.70
C PRO A 116 -14.24 -14.47 16.42
N ARG A 117 -14.19 -15.82 16.49
CA ARG A 117 -13.08 -16.57 17.09
C ARG A 117 -11.72 -16.30 16.43
N TRP A 118 -11.71 -16.07 15.12
CA TRP A 118 -10.48 -15.94 14.32
C TRP A 118 -10.26 -14.52 13.79
N CYS A 119 -11.27 -13.66 13.89
CA CYS A 119 -11.22 -12.27 13.47
C CYS A 119 -10.06 -11.52 14.17
N PRO A 120 -9.20 -10.82 13.41
CA PRO A 120 -8.14 -10.01 14.01
C PRO A 120 -8.70 -8.76 14.72
N PHE A 121 -9.92 -8.33 14.37
CA PHE A 121 -10.57 -7.13 14.90
C PHE A 121 -11.36 -7.43 16.18
N PRO A 122 -10.92 -6.96 17.36
CA PRO A 122 -11.59 -7.30 18.63
C PRO A 122 -13.02 -6.76 18.73
N TRP A 123 -13.30 -5.61 18.12
CA TRP A 123 -14.61 -4.96 18.13
C TRP A 123 -15.70 -5.71 17.35
N ALA A 124 -15.34 -6.71 16.54
CA ALA A 124 -16.29 -7.56 15.85
C ALA A 124 -16.89 -8.64 16.77
N ASP A 125 -16.28 -8.89 17.93
CA ASP A 125 -16.72 -9.88 18.92
C ASP A 125 -17.38 -9.16 20.11
N ALA A 126 -18.71 -9.29 20.21
CA ALA A 126 -19.50 -8.61 21.24
C ALA A 126 -19.12 -9.03 22.66
N GLU A 127 -18.69 -10.28 22.87
CA GLU A 127 -18.25 -10.75 24.19
C GLU A 127 -16.92 -10.10 24.60
N ARG A 128 -16.00 -9.95 23.64
CA ARG A 128 -14.67 -9.35 23.88
C ARG A 128 -14.73 -7.86 24.23
N VAL A 129 -15.81 -7.17 23.87
CA VAL A 129 -15.96 -5.72 24.08
C VAL A 129 -17.12 -5.35 25.02
N ALA A 130 -17.73 -6.34 25.70
CA ALA A 130 -18.88 -6.12 26.57
C ALA A 130 -18.60 -5.19 27.76
N GLY A 131 -17.36 -5.09 28.23
CA GLY A 131 -16.96 -4.30 29.39
C GLY A 131 -16.43 -2.90 29.12
N SER A 132 -16.27 -2.49 27.86
CA SER A 132 -15.63 -1.21 27.52
C SER A 132 -16.65 -0.17 27.05
N GLU A 133 -16.86 0.86 27.87
CA GLU A 133 -17.71 2.01 27.55
C GLU A 133 -17.15 2.79 26.34
N LEU A 134 -15.83 2.90 26.25
CA LEU A 134 -15.16 3.62 25.16
C LEU A 134 -15.39 2.95 23.80
N ILE A 135 -15.36 1.61 23.74
CA ILE A 135 -15.71 0.88 22.51
C ILE A 135 -17.21 1.03 22.21
N ALA A 136 -18.07 1.06 23.23
CA ALA A 136 -19.51 1.27 23.04
C ALA A 136 -19.81 2.58 22.30
N HIS A 137 -19.13 3.68 22.63
CA HIS A 137 -19.24 4.95 21.91
C HIS A 137 -18.75 4.88 20.46
N LYS A 138 -17.80 3.99 20.15
CA LYS A 138 -17.26 3.82 18.79
C LYS A 138 -18.12 2.90 17.91
N ARG A 139 -19.16 2.23 18.43
CA ARG A 139 -20.01 1.27 17.67
C ARG A 139 -20.70 1.89 16.45
N VAL A 140 -21.00 3.19 16.48
CA VAL A 140 -21.55 3.91 15.32
C VAL A 140 -20.59 3.83 14.13
N TYR A 141 -19.28 3.84 14.38
CA TYR A 141 -18.23 3.75 13.37
C TYR A 141 -17.71 2.32 13.18
N LEU A 142 -17.40 1.61 14.27
CA LEU A 142 -16.89 0.24 14.31
C LEU A 142 -18.04 -0.77 14.45
N ASN A 143 -18.72 -1.02 13.33
CA ASN A 143 -19.65 -2.13 13.18
C ASN A 143 -19.43 -2.79 11.81
N VAL A 144 -19.74 -4.09 11.72
CA VAL A 144 -19.43 -4.91 10.54
C VAL A 144 -20.06 -4.35 9.25
N PRO A 145 -21.36 -4.00 9.19
CA PRO A 145 -21.95 -3.46 7.97
C PRO A 145 -21.28 -2.17 7.50
N PHE A 146 -21.10 -1.19 8.39
CA PHE A 146 -20.55 0.10 8.02
C PHE A 146 -19.06 0.01 7.67
N PHE A 147 -18.30 -0.85 8.37
CA PHE A 147 -16.91 -1.17 8.03
C PHE A 147 -16.78 -1.73 6.61
N LEU A 148 -17.64 -2.69 6.23
CA LEU A 148 -17.62 -3.30 4.90
C LEU A 148 -18.01 -2.30 3.80
N ILE A 149 -19.01 -1.45 4.05
CA ILE A 149 -19.39 -0.37 3.12
C ILE A 149 -18.20 0.57 2.90
N ARG A 150 -17.56 1.03 3.98
CA ARG A 150 -16.38 1.90 3.91
C ARG A 150 -15.22 1.24 3.18
N ALA A 151 -14.91 -0.02 3.50
CA ALA A 151 -13.88 -0.78 2.80
C ALA A 151 -14.16 -0.87 1.28
N GLY A 152 -15.42 -1.14 0.90
CA GLY A 152 -15.85 -1.15 -0.50
C GLY A 152 -15.70 0.23 -1.17
N VAL A 153 -16.02 1.31 -0.47
CA VAL A 153 -15.84 2.68 -0.97
C VAL A 153 -14.35 2.99 -1.20
N TYR A 154 -13.47 2.68 -0.25
CA TYR A 154 -12.03 2.95 -0.38
C TYR A 154 -11.43 2.17 -1.54
N LEU A 155 -11.65 0.84 -1.56
CA LEU A 155 -11.12 -0.04 -2.59
C LEU A 155 -11.69 0.29 -3.96
N GLY A 156 -12.99 0.62 -4.04
CA GLY A 156 -13.64 1.07 -5.26
C GLY A 156 -13.07 2.38 -5.79
N LEU A 157 -12.89 3.38 -4.91
CA LEU A 157 -12.28 4.66 -5.24
C LEU A 157 -10.87 4.47 -5.78
N TRP A 158 -10.00 3.74 -5.07
CA TRP A 158 -8.61 3.56 -5.48
C TRP A 158 -8.49 2.71 -6.75
N ALA A 159 -9.30 1.66 -6.90
CA ALA A 159 -9.35 0.85 -8.11
C ALA A 159 -9.79 1.67 -9.32
N TRP A 160 -10.77 2.55 -9.14
CA TRP A 160 -11.20 3.48 -10.15
C TRP A 160 -10.10 4.49 -10.50
N MET A 161 -9.45 5.12 -9.51
CA MET A 161 -8.33 6.04 -9.73
C MET A 161 -7.17 5.38 -10.49
N ALA A 162 -6.77 4.16 -10.09
CA ALA A 162 -5.69 3.42 -10.75
C ALA A 162 -6.03 3.13 -12.22
N ARG A 163 -7.27 2.69 -12.50
CA ARG A 163 -7.74 2.48 -13.88
C ARG A 163 -7.87 3.80 -14.64
N PHE A 164 -8.30 4.88 -14.00
CA PHE A 164 -8.45 6.20 -14.61
C PHE A 164 -7.12 6.69 -15.18
N PHE A 165 -6.05 6.65 -14.38
CA PHE A 165 -4.71 7.09 -14.82
C PHE A 165 -4.12 6.13 -15.85
N LEU A 166 -4.12 4.82 -15.58
CA LEU A 166 -3.52 3.84 -16.49
C LEU A 166 -4.22 3.84 -17.86
N SER A 167 -5.56 3.82 -17.90
CA SER A 167 -6.30 3.75 -19.17
C SER A 167 -6.07 4.98 -20.06
N ARG A 168 -6.03 6.19 -19.49
CA ARG A 168 -5.73 7.42 -20.24
C ARG A 168 -4.29 7.47 -20.69
N SER A 169 -3.37 7.10 -19.80
CA SER A 169 -1.95 7.01 -20.12
C SER A 169 -1.68 6.03 -21.26
N VAL A 170 -2.34 4.86 -21.32
CA VAL A 170 -2.21 3.91 -22.44
C VAL A 170 -2.90 4.42 -23.71
N ARG A 171 -4.09 5.04 -23.59
CA ARG A 171 -4.77 5.65 -24.76
C ARG A 171 -3.97 6.79 -25.37
N GLN A 172 -3.22 7.52 -24.55
CA GLN A 172 -2.34 8.59 -25.01
C GLN A 172 -1.18 8.04 -25.84
N ASP A 173 -0.61 6.90 -25.47
CA ASP A 173 0.43 6.24 -26.28
C ASP A 173 -0.08 5.87 -27.68
N ALA A 174 -1.36 5.49 -27.81
CA ALA A 174 -1.97 5.10 -29.09
C ALA A 174 -2.44 6.29 -29.93
N SER A 175 -2.98 7.34 -29.30
CA SER A 175 -3.61 8.47 -30.00
C SER A 175 -2.72 9.70 -30.15
N GLY A 176 -1.72 9.87 -29.29
CA GLY A 176 -0.92 11.10 -29.20
C GLY A 176 -1.70 12.32 -28.69
N ASP A 177 -2.94 12.16 -28.24
CA ASP A 177 -3.83 13.27 -27.87
C ASP A 177 -3.36 13.94 -26.55
N PRO A 178 -2.95 15.22 -26.57
CA PRO A 178 -2.52 15.93 -25.38
C PRO A 178 -3.66 16.18 -24.38
N GLU A 179 -4.93 16.17 -24.81
CA GLU A 179 -6.07 16.37 -23.91
C GLU A 179 -6.15 15.26 -22.86
N LEU A 180 -5.66 14.05 -23.16
CA LEU A 180 -5.60 12.96 -22.18
C LEU A 180 -4.66 13.27 -21.01
N THR A 181 -3.53 13.93 -21.26
CA THR A 181 -2.67 14.43 -20.17
C THR A 181 -3.38 15.51 -19.38
N LEU A 182 -4.00 16.49 -20.05
CA LEU A 182 -4.70 17.59 -19.38
C LEU A 182 -5.84 17.10 -18.48
N GLN A 183 -6.56 16.05 -18.90
CA GLN A 183 -7.57 15.39 -18.06
C GLN A 183 -6.96 14.78 -16.80
N MET A 184 -5.81 14.09 -16.93
CA MET A 184 -5.11 13.52 -15.77
C MET A 184 -4.61 14.61 -14.83
N GLU A 185 -4.05 15.70 -15.35
CA GLU A 185 -3.60 16.86 -14.55
C GLU A 185 -4.76 17.52 -13.79
N ARG A 186 -5.87 17.83 -14.48
CA ARG A 186 -7.05 18.45 -13.88
C ARG A 186 -7.64 17.58 -12.76
N PHE A 187 -7.61 16.26 -12.96
CA PHE A 187 -8.17 15.32 -11.99
C PHE A 187 -7.22 15.04 -10.80
N SER A 188 -5.91 15.22 -10.97
CA SER A 188 -4.93 14.92 -9.91
C SER A 188 -5.13 15.71 -8.63
N GLY A 189 -5.50 16.99 -8.69
CA GLY A 189 -5.75 17.81 -7.49
C GLY A 189 -6.85 17.21 -6.60
N PRO A 190 -8.09 17.05 -7.10
CA PRO A 190 -9.16 16.35 -6.39
C PRO A 190 -8.78 14.92 -5.98
N ALA A 191 -8.08 14.19 -6.84
CA ALA A 191 -7.64 12.83 -6.56
C ALA A 191 -6.73 12.74 -5.33
N ILE A 192 -5.78 13.67 -5.16
CA ILE A 192 -4.87 13.71 -4.01
C ILE A 192 -5.66 13.93 -2.70
N VAL A 193 -6.66 14.82 -2.71
CA VAL A 193 -7.49 15.09 -1.53
C VAL A 193 -8.32 13.87 -1.15
N LEU A 194 -9.02 13.27 -2.13
CA LEU A 194 -9.81 12.07 -1.91
C LEU A 194 -8.94 10.89 -1.44
N PHE A 195 -7.74 10.75 -2.00
CA PHE A 195 -6.76 9.76 -1.59
C PHE A 195 -6.32 9.98 -0.12
N GLY A 196 -5.98 11.20 0.27
CA GLY A 196 -5.55 11.51 1.65
C GLY A 196 -6.59 11.13 2.69
N PHE A 197 -7.85 11.53 2.49
CA PHE A 197 -8.94 11.15 3.40
C PHE A 197 -9.19 9.64 3.40
N SER A 198 -9.30 9.01 2.23
CA SER A 198 -9.59 7.57 2.16
C SER A 198 -8.49 6.71 2.76
N VAL A 199 -7.21 7.03 2.56
CA VAL A 199 -6.08 6.30 3.18
C VAL A 199 -6.08 6.48 4.70
N THR A 200 -6.40 7.67 5.18
CA THR A 200 -6.50 7.96 6.61
C THR A 200 -7.58 7.09 7.25
N PHE A 201 -8.82 7.14 6.74
CA PHE A 201 -9.91 6.33 7.30
C PHE A 201 -9.70 4.82 7.11
N ALA A 202 -9.10 4.39 6.00
CA ALA A 202 -8.75 2.99 5.81
C ALA A 202 -7.69 2.51 6.81
N SER A 203 -6.69 3.34 7.15
CA SER A 203 -5.72 3.01 8.19
C SER A 203 -6.37 2.93 9.58
N PHE A 204 -7.36 3.77 9.85
CA PHE A 204 -8.12 3.72 11.09
C PHE A 204 -8.93 2.43 11.17
N ASP A 205 -9.59 2.06 10.07
CA ASP A 205 -10.39 0.86 9.97
C ASP A 205 -9.53 -0.40 10.06
N TRP A 206 -8.49 -0.54 9.26
CA TRP A 206 -7.82 -1.83 9.08
C TRP A 206 -6.64 -2.07 10.00
N LEU A 207 -6.05 -1.02 10.56
CA LEU A 207 -4.83 -1.12 11.35
C LEU A 207 -5.00 -0.55 12.76
N MET A 208 -5.52 0.68 12.89
CA MET A 208 -5.73 1.29 14.21
C MET A 208 -6.80 0.55 15.03
N SER A 209 -7.87 0.10 14.37
CA SER A 209 -8.98 -0.60 15.05
C SER A 209 -8.62 -1.99 15.61
N LEU A 210 -7.43 -2.51 15.32
CA LEU A 210 -6.89 -3.68 16.02
C LEU A 210 -6.77 -3.43 17.52
N GLU A 211 -6.54 -2.18 17.91
CA GLU A 211 -6.56 -1.70 19.28
C GLU A 211 -7.70 -0.66 19.42
N PRO A 212 -8.97 -1.11 19.57
CA PRO A 212 -10.13 -0.23 19.42
C PRO A 212 -10.27 0.81 20.54
N GLU A 213 -9.56 0.66 21.67
CA GLU A 213 -9.54 1.67 22.73
C GLU A 213 -8.55 2.79 22.44
N TRP A 214 -7.46 2.47 21.75
CA TRP A 214 -6.43 3.42 21.36
C TRP A 214 -6.90 4.30 20.18
N PHE A 215 -6.34 5.50 20.09
CA PHE A 215 -6.55 6.40 18.95
C PHE A 215 -5.35 7.31 18.76
N SER A 216 -5.06 7.66 17.51
CA SER A 216 -4.03 8.63 17.17
C SER A 216 -4.33 9.27 15.82
N SER A 217 -4.49 10.59 15.79
CA SER A 217 -4.83 11.34 14.57
C SER A 217 -3.76 11.22 13.49
N ILE A 218 -2.48 11.20 13.88
CA ILE A 218 -1.34 11.14 12.96
C ILE A 218 -1.13 9.73 12.35
N TYR A 219 -1.84 8.71 12.84
CA TYR A 219 -1.67 7.33 12.38
C TYR A 219 -1.95 7.14 10.89
N GLY A 220 -2.91 7.89 10.33
CA GLY A 220 -3.14 7.86 8.88
C GLY A 220 -1.99 8.41 8.06
N VAL A 221 -1.35 9.48 8.54
CA VAL A 221 -0.15 10.05 7.93
C VAL A 221 1.04 9.10 8.07
N TYR A 222 1.12 8.36 9.18
CA TYR A 222 2.15 7.35 9.40
C TYR A 222 2.04 6.19 8.40
N TYR A 223 0.84 5.68 8.14
CA TYR A 223 0.63 4.65 7.11
C TYR A 223 0.91 5.21 5.70
N PHE A 224 0.48 6.43 5.41
CA PHE A 224 0.75 7.10 4.14
C PHE A 224 2.26 7.29 3.87
N SER A 225 3.01 7.79 4.86
CA SER A 225 4.44 8.01 4.69
C SER A 225 5.19 6.69 4.49
N GLY A 226 4.78 5.62 5.19
CA GLY A 226 5.28 4.27 4.95
C GLY A 226 4.95 3.74 3.55
N ALA A 227 3.74 3.99 3.06
CA ALA A 227 3.33 3.66 1.69
C ALA A 227 4.20 4.38 0.64
N ALA A 228 4.48 5.67 0.84
CA ALA A 228 5.35 6.45 -0.03
C ALA A 228 6.77 5.87 -0.08
N VAL A 229 7.38 5.60 1.08
CA VAL A 229 8.72 4.97 1.17
C VAL A 229 8.73 3.60 0.49
N GLY A 230 7.77 2.73 0.81
CA GLY A 230 7.67 1.38 0.25
C GLY A 230 7.50 1.38 -1.28
N SER A 231 6.64 2.26 -1.80
CA SER A 231 6.43 2.38 -3.25
C SER A 231 7.64 2.93 -4.01
N LEU A 232 8.34 3.94 -3.46
CA LEU A 232 9.56 4.50 -4.05
C LEU A 232 10.68 3.46 -4.07
N ALA A 233 10.87 2.72 -2.98
CA ALA A 233 11.81 1.60 -2.96
C ALA A 233 11.44 0.52 -3.98
N ALA A 234 10.16 0.15 -4.05
CA ALA A 234 9.67 -0.86 -5.00
C ALA A 234 9.89 -0.45 -6.46
N VAL A 235 9.63 0.82 -6.83
CA VAL A 235 9.84 1.27 -8.22
C VAL A 235 11.32 1.35 -8.57
N ILE A 236 12.19 1.75 -7.64
CA ILE A 236 13.65 1.76 -7.86
C ILE A 236 14.14 0.33 -8.10
N LEU A 237 13.77 -0.62 -7.24
CA LEU A 237 14.15 -2.02 -7.38
C LEU A 237 13.60 -2.64 -8.68
N LEU A 238 12.36 -2.31 -9.04
CA LEU A 238 11.75 -2.74 -10.30
C LEU A 238 12.50 -2.19 -11.51
N ALA A 239 12.85 -0.91 -11.50
CA ALA A 239 13.63 -0.28 -12.57
C ALA A 239 15.01 -0.95 -12.74
N ILE A 240 15.71 -1.19 -11.63
CA ILE A 240 17.01 -1.90 -11.63
C ILE A 240 16.86 -3.33 -12.16
N ALA A 241 15.83 -4.07 -11.73
CA ALA A 241 15.58 -5.43 -12.19
C ALA A 241 15.32 -5.48 -13.70
N LEU A 242 14.53 -4.53 -14.22
CA LEU A 242 14.27 -4.41 -15.66
C LEU A 242 15.54 -4.06 -16.45
N GLN A 243 16.38 -3.15 -15.93
CA GLN A 243 17.65 -2.79 -16.57
C GLN A 243 18.67 -3.93 -16.56
N ARG A 244 18.75 -4.71 -15.47
CA ARG A 244 19.56 -5.94 -15.43
C ARG A 244 19.09 -6.97 -16.45
N GLY A 245 17.79 -6.99 -16.78
CA GLY A 245 17.20 -7.77 -17.86
C GLY A 245 17.31 -7.15 -19.25
N GLY A 246 18.10 -6.07 -19.42
CA GLY A 246 18.35 -5.40 -20.70
C GLY A 246 17.24 -4.45 -21.18
N ARG A 247 16.26 -4.10 -20.32
CA ARG A 247 15.10 -3.26 -20.68
C ARG A 247 15.19 -1.88 -20.05
N LEU A 248 14.61 -0.87 -20.71
CA LEU A 248 14.59 0.52 -20.23
C LEU A 248 15.99 1.13 -19.97
N THR A 249 17.06 0.52 -20.52
CA THR A 249 18.46 0.94 -20.31
C THR A 249 18.75 2.32 -20.91
N GLU A 250 18.07 2.69 -22.00
CA GLU A 250 18.22 4.00 -22.63
C GLU A 250 17.19 5.03 -22.14
N SER A 251 16.12 4.59 -21.48
CA SER A 251 15.02 5.47 -21.05
C SER A 251 15.19 5.98 -19.62
N ILE A 252 15.69 5.14 -18.71
CA ILE A 252 15.94 5.51 -17.31
C ILE A 252 17.44 5.75 -17.13
N THR A 253 17.81 7.00 -16.90
CA THR A 253 19.20 7.43 -16.71
C THR A 253 19.59 7.51 -15.24
N VAL A 254 20.88 7.74 -14.95
CA VAL A 254 21.39 7.99 -13.60
C VAL A 254 20.67 9.15 -12.91
N GLU A 255 20.33 10.20 -13.66
CA GLU A 255 19.59 11.35 -13.11
C GLU A 255 18.22 10.96 -12.58
N HIS A 256 17.51 10.06 -13.26
CA HIS A 256 16.22 9.55 -12.78
C HIS A 256 16.36 8.78 -11.46
N TYR A 257 17.42 7.97 -11.32
CA TYR A 257 17.73 7.30 -10.06
C TYR A 257 18.12 8.29 -8.96
N HIS A 258 18.83 9.36 -9.30
CA HIS A 258 19.19 10.40 -8.36
C HIS A 258 17.95 11.13 -7.84
N ASP A 259 16.99 11.47 -8.71
CA ASP A 259 15.73 12.10 -8.32
C ASP A 259 14.81 11.16 -7.52
N LEU A 260 14.70 9.89 -7.93
CA LEU A 260 14.00 8.87 -7.13
C LEU A 260 14.67 8.66 -5.76
N GLY A 261 16.00 8.69 -5.71
CA GLY A 261 16.79 8.58 -4.48
C GLY A 261 16.58 9.75 -3.53
N LYS A 262 16.56 10.99 -4.05
CA LYS A 262 16.22 12.19 -3.26
C LYS A 262 14.81 12.10 -2.70
N LEU A 263 13.83 11.67 -3.51
CA LEU A 263 12.46 11.48 -3.03
C LEU A 263 12.36 10.39 -1.97
N LEU A 264 13.03 9.25 -2.18
CA LEU A 264 13.06 8.16 -1.20
C LEU A 264 13.67 8.65 0.12
N LEU A 265 14.79 9.37 0.07
CA LEU A 265 15.41 9.95 1.26
C LEU A 265 14.50 10.97 1.94
N ALA A 266 13.86 11.87 1.19
CA ALA A 266 12.95 12.87 1.73
C ALA A 266 11.74 12.22 2.43
N PHE A 267 11.13 11.20 1.81
CA PHE A 267 10.03 10.46 2.42
C PHE A 267 10.47 9.58 3.58
N LEU A 268 11.71 9.07 3.59
CA LEU A 268 12.27 8.33 4.72
C LEU A 268 12.45 9.25 5.94
N VAL A 269 12.99 10.46 5.74
CA VAL A 269 13.08 11.49 6.79
C VAL A 269 11.68 11.90 7.26
N PHE A 270 10.73 12.10 6.33
CA PHE A 270 9.34 12.40 6.68
C PHE A 270 8.69 11.28 7.50
N TRP A 271 8.87 10.01 7.09
CA TRP A 271 8.38 8.86 7.83
C TRP A 271 8.98 8.80 9.24
N GLY A 272 10.30 8.97 9.37
CA GLY A 272 10.98 9.02 10.67
C GLY A 272 10.49 10.17 11.56
N TYR A 273 10.25 11.34 10.98
CA TYR A 273 9.67 12.49 11.68
C TYR A 273 8.27 12.18 12.23
N ILE A 274 7.39 11.58 11.41
CA ILE A 274 6.04 11.20 11.82
C ILE A 274 6.07 10.11 12.89
N ALA A 275 6.90 9.08 12.71
CA ALA A 275 7.11 8.00 13.68
C ALA A 275 7.53 8.55 15.05
N PHE A 276 8.54 9.43 15.04
CA PHE A 276 9.08 10.02 16.25
C PHE A 276 8.10 10.99 16.90
N SER A 277 7.41 11.81 16.10
CA SER A 277 6.44 12.79 16.63
C SER A 277 5.23 12.11 17.25
N GLN A 278 4.73 11.02 16.67
CA GLN A 278 3.69 10.19 17.30
C GLN A 278 4.15 9.65 18.64
N TYR A 279 5.35 9.07 18.69
CA TYR A 279 5.90 8.50 19.91
C TYR A 279 6.13 9.57 20.98
N MET A 280 6.82 10.65 20.63
CA MET A 280 7.21 11.71 21.55
C MET A 280 6.01 12.36 22.21
N LEU A 281 4.94 12.67 21.46
CA LEU A 281 3.74 13.29 22.01
C LEU A 281 3.00 12.35 22.98
N ILE A 282 2.85 11.07 22.62
CA ILE A 282 2.18 10.08 23.49
C ILE A 282 3.03 9.82 24.74
N TRP A 283 4.35 9.70 24.59
CA TRP A 283 5.28 9.51 25.69
C TRP A 283 5.29 10.72 26.64
N TYR A 284 5.27 11.94 26.10
CA TYR A 284 5.33 13.18 26.89
C TYR A 284 4.06 13.41 27.70
N ALA A 285 2.88 13.25 27.08
CA ALA A 285 1.60 13.44 27.76
C ALA A 285 1.26 12.27 28.69
N ASN A 286 1.74 11.06 28.38
CA ASN A 286 1.60 9.83 29.16
C ASN A 286 0.16 9.56 29.63
N ILE A 287 -0.81 9.80 28.74
CA ILE A 287 -2.23 9.52 28.99
C ILE A 287 -2.43 7.99 28.94
N PRO A 288 -3.03 7.37 29.98
CA PRO A 288 -3.14 5.90 30.08
C PRO A 288 -3.73 5.24 28.82
N GLU A 289 -4.80 5.82 28.27
CA GLU A 289 -5.50 5.30 27.09
C GLU A 289 -4.61 5.27 25.84
N GLU A 290 -3.68 6.23 25.70
CA GLU A 290 -2.82 6.38 24.52
C GLU A 290 -1.49 5.60 24.65
N THR A 291 -1.04 5.35 25.88
CA THR A 291 0.27 4.74 26.16
C THR A 291 0.29 3.23 26.00
N THR A 292 -0.86 2.56 26.17
CA THR A 292 -1.03 1.10 26.04
C THR A 292 -0.41 0.53 24.75
N TRP A 293 -0.57 1.25 23.64
CA TRP A 293 -0.07 0.83 22.33
C TRP A 293 1.47 0.75 22.28
N TYR A 294 2.16 1.73 22.86
CA TYR A 294 3.64 1.72 22.93
C TYR A 294 4.17 0.80 24.01
N LEU A 295 3.50 0.69 25.16
CA LEU A 295 3.91 -0.22 26.24
C LEU A 295 3.97 -1.68 25.77
N ALA A 296 2.95 -2.14 25.03
CA ALA A 296 2.94 -3.48 24.46
C ALA A 296 4.14 -3.74 23.51
N ARG A 297 4.63 -2.68 22.85
CA ARG A 297 5.70 -2.69 21.84
C ARG A 297 7.08 -2.37 22.40
N GLN A 298 7.20 -2.14 23.71
CA GLN A 298 8.47 -1.98 24.43
C GLN A 298 8.85 -3.22 25.23
N THR A 299 8.12 -4.33 25.09
CA THR A 299 8.47 -5.61 25.71
C THR A 299 9.72 -6.22 25.04
N PRO A 300 10.47 -7.10 25.73
CA PRO A 300 11.73 -7.65 25.20
C PRO A 300 11.62 -8.32 23.83
N ALA A 301 10.47 -8.92 23.50
CA ALA A 301 10.21 -9.52 22.19
C ALA A 301 10.18 -8.48 21.06
N TRP A 302 9.64 -7.29 21.33
CA TRP A 302 9.56 -6.18 20.37
C TRP A 302 10.80 -5.29 20.38
N LEU A 303 11.61 -5.33 21.44
CA LEU A 303 12.85 -4.55 21.54
C LEU A 303 13.81 -4.87 20.40
N TRP A 304 14.04 -6.15 20.11
CA TRP A 304 14.94 -6.56 19.02
C TRP A 304 14.41 -6.13 17.64
N ALA A 305 13.10 -6.25 17.42
CA ALA A 305 12.47 -5.76 16.20
C ALA A 305 12.61 -4.24 16.06
N SER A 306 12.43 -3.50 17.16
CA SER A 306 12.58 -2.04 17.18
C SER A 306 14.03 -1.60 16.94
N LEU A 307 15.01 -2.30 17.52
CA LEU A 307 16.43 -2.05 17.31
C LEU A 307 16.90 -2.38 15.89
N ALA A 308 16.31 -3.39 15.25
CA ALA A 308 16.63 -3.74 13.87
C ALA A 308 16.03 -2.78 12.82
N LEU A 309 14.98 -2.03 13.20
CA LEU A 309 14.31 -1.04 12.36
C LEU A 309 14.85 0.38 12.54
N LEU A 310 15.71 0.61 13.54
CA LEU A 310 16.47 1.84 13.79
C LEU A 310 17.82 1.79 13.07
#